data_AF-A0A5N4CP12-F1
#
_entry.id   AF-A0A5N4CP12-F1
#
_cell.length_a   1.000
_cell.length_b   1.000
_cell.length_c   1.000
_cell.angle_alpha   90.00
_cell.angle_beta   90.00
_cell.angle_gamma   90.00
#
_symmetry.space_group_name_H-M   'P 1'
#
loop_
_entity.id
_entity.type
_entity.pdbx_description
1 polymer ?
#
loop_
_entity_poly.entity_id
_entity_poly.type
_entity_poly.pdbx_seq_one_letter_code
_entity_poly.pdbx_strand_id
1 'polypeptide(L)' 'MAQLLNSILTVIKVFEKYAKENGDRNSLCKKELKQLLLAEFGDILRRPNDPETVETILSLLDKDRNG' A
#
# COMPACT_ATOMS: atom_id res chain seq x y z
N MET A 1 -15.97 0.29 -20.87
CA MET A 1 -15.67 0.96 -19.58
C MET A 1 -14.70 2.10 -19.84
N ALA A 2 -14.92 3.27 -19.22
CA ALA A 2 -13.96 4.38 -19.32
C ALA A 2 -12.62 3.97 -18.69
N GLN A 3 -11.50 4.31 -19.35
CA GLN A 3 -10.15 3.93 -18.88
C GLN A 3 -9.87 4.35 -17.44
N LEU A 4 -10.30 5.56 -17.05
CA LEU A 4 -10.19 6.08 -15.69
C LEU A 4 -10.85 5.15 -14.66
N LEU A 5 -12.07 4.69 -14.94
CA LEU A 5 -12.80 3.81 -14.04
C LEU A 5 -12.10 2.45 -13.88
N ASN A 6 -11.53 1.92 -14.96
CA ASN A 6 -10.71 0.71 -14.88
C ASN A 6 -9.45 0.92 -14.03
N SER A 7 -8.75 2.06 -14.18
CA SER A 7 -7.58 2.38 -13.37
C SER A 7 -7.91 2.46 -11.89
N ILE A 8 -9.01 3.14 -11.52
CA ILE A 8 -9.48 3.23 -10.13
C ILE A 8 -9.79 1.84 -9.57
N LEU A 9 -10.53 1.01 -10.31
CA LEU A 9 -10.85 -0.35 -9.89
C LEU A 9 -9.59 -1.22 -9.73
N THR A 10 -8.57 -1.02 -10.56
CA THR A 10 -7.29 -1.74 -10.42
C THR A 10 -6.58 -1.35 -9.13
N VAL A 11 -6.51 -0.07 -8.79
CA VAL A 11 -5.89 0.40 -7.54
C VAL A 11 -6.58 -0.21 -6.32
N ILE A 12 -7.91 -0.22 -6.30
CA ILE A 12 -8.71 -0.82 -5.21
C ILE A 12 -8.41 -2.32 -5.08
N LYS A 13 -8.42 -3.06 -6.20
CA LYS A 13 -8.13 -4.51 -6.19
C LYS A 13 -6.72 -4.84 -5.70
N VAL A 14 -5.74 -4.00 -6.05
CA VAL A 14 -4.37 -4.15 -5.57
C VAL A 14 -4.31 -3.90 -4.06
N PHE A 15 -4.95 -2.84 -3.56
CA PHE A 15 -5.03 -2.60 -2.12
C PHE A 15 -5.65 -3.80 -1.38
N GLU A 16 -6.82 -4.27 -1.81
CA GLU A 16 -7.51 -5.43 -1.22
C GLU A 16 -6.70 -6.73 -1.32
N LYS A 17 -5.79 -6.87 -2.29
CA LYS A 17 -4.90 -8.03 -2.41
C LYS A 17 -3.89 -8.09 -1.26
N TYR A 18 -3.37 -6.94 -0.83
CA TYR A 18 -2.39 -6.85 0.26
C TYR A 18 -3.04 -6.74 1.65
N ALA A 19 -4.22 -6.13 1.76
CA ALA A 19 -5.02 -6.07 2.98
C ALA A 19 -5.73 -7.40 3.26
N LYS A 20 -4.99 -8.51 3.41
CA LYS A 20 -5.58 -9.85 3.56
C LYS A 20 -4.91 -10.70 4.62
N GLU A 21 -3.67 -10.39 5.01
CA GLU A 21 -2.94 -11.22 5.96
C GLU A 21 -3.50 -11.07 7.37
N ASN A 22 -4.02 -9.89 7.74
CA ASN A 22 -4.44 -9.61 9.11
C ASN A 22 -5.94 -9.76 9.40
N GLY A 23 -6.70 -10.34 8.46
CA GLY A 23 -8.14 -10.60 8.61
C GLY A 23 -9.06 -9.39 8.39
N ASP A 24 -8.54 -8.17 8.53
CA ASP A 24 -9.20 -6.94 8.08
C ASP A 24 -8.80 -6.62 6.63
N ARG A 25 -9.79 -6.43 5.76
CA ARG A 25 -9.58 -6.05 4.35
C ARG A 25 -9.66 -4.56 4.08
N ASN A 26 -9.96 -3.79 5.12
CA ASN A 26 -10.17 -2.36 5.03
C ASN A 26 -8.95 -1.56 5.49
N SER A 27 -7.94 -2.23 6.06
CA SER A 27 -6.69 -1.62 6.52
C SER A 27 -5.48 -2.42 6.07
N LEU A 28 -4.31 -1.76 6.01
CA LEU A 28 -3.02 -2.41 5.78
C LEU A 28 -2.19 -2.21 7.04
N CYS A 29 -1.69 -3.28 7.63
CA CYS A 29 -0.65 -3.14 8.65
C CYS A 29 0.68 -2.72 8.01
N LYS A 30 1.62 -2.22 8.81
CA LYS A 30 2.99 -1.88 8.39
C LYS A 30 3.66 -2.95 7.50
N LYS A 31 3.42 -4.25 7.77
CA LYS A 31 3.97 -5.36 6.98
C LYS A 31 3.34 -5.45 5.59
N GLU A 32 2.02 -5.34 5.50
CA GLU A 32 1.27 -5.41 4.24
C GLU A 32 1.56 -4.17 3.38
N LEU A 33 1.62 -2.98 3.99
CA LEU A 33 2.04 -1.75 3.30
C LEU A 33 3.45 -1.88 2.71
N LYS A 34 4.40 -2.45 3.47
CA LYS A 34 5.76 -2.73 2.98
C LYS A 34 5.73 -3.64 1.74
N GLN A 35 4.94 -4.71 1.76
CA GLN A 35 4.83 -5.62 0.62
C GLN A 35 4.22 -4.95 -0.61
N LEU A 36 3.18 -4.13 -0.42
CA LEU A 36 2.54 -3.36 -1.49
C LEU A 36 3.53 -2.39 -2.14
N LEU A 37 4.26 -1.63 -1.33
CA LEU A 37 5.25 -0.66 -1.81
C LEU A 37 6.39 -1.34 -2.58
N LEU A 38 6.88 -2.47 -2.09
CA LEU A 38 7.94 -3.23 -2.74
C LEU A 38 7.51 -3.81 -4.10
N ALA A 39 6.30 -4.36 -4.17
CA ALA A 39 5.83 -5.07 -5.35
C ALA A 39 5.29 -4.13 -6.43
N GLU A 40 4.54 -3.09 -6.05
CA GLU A 40 3.79 -2.24 -6.98
C GLU A 40 4.49 -0.89 -7.23
N PHE A 41 5.32 -0.43 -6.27
CA PHE A 41 6.04 0.85 -6.35
C PHE A 41 7.56 0.69 -6.37
N GLY A 42 8.08 -0.54 -6.45
CA GLY A 42 9.52 -0.83 -6.38
C GLY A 42 10.37 -0.01 -7.36
N ASP A 43 9.90 0.14 -8.59
CA ASP A 43 10.59 0.89 -9.65
C ASP A 43 10.48 2.42 -9.52
N ILE A 44 9.52 2.91 -8.74
CA ILE A 44 9.25 4.35 -8.54
C ILE A 44 9.95 4.85 -7.27
N LEU A 45 10.06 3.99 -6.26
CA LEU A 45 10.70 4.34 -5.00
C LEU A 45 12.21 4.48 -5.16
N ARG A 46 12.76 5.57 -4.64
CA ARG A 46 14.21 5.84 -4.68
C ARG A 46 15.01 4.80 -3.89
N ARG A 47 14.39 4.20 -2.86
CA ARG A 47 14.96 3.16 -1.99
C ARG A 47 13.87 2.17 -1.58
N PRO A 48 13.48 1.22 -2.45
CA PRO A 48 12.33 0.36 -2.21
C PRO A 48 12.53 -0.56 -0.98
N ASN A 49 13.76 -1.03 -0.74
CA ASN A 49 14.09 -1.95 0.37
C ASN A 49 14.47 -1.25 1.68
N ASP A 50 14.40 0.07 1.74
CA ASP A 50 14.82 0.84 2.90
C ASP A 50 13.68 0.91 3.96
N PRO A 51 13.89 0.39 5.18
CA PRO A 51 12.88 0.42 6.23
C PRO A 51 12.41 1.84 6.58
N GLU A 52 13.31 2.82 6.51
CA GLU A 52 13.02 4.23 6.83
C GLU A 52 12.04 4.87 5.83
N THR A 53 12.13 4.47 4.56
CA THR A 53 11.20 4.92 3.51
C THR A 53 9.77 4.42 3.78
N VAL A 54 9.62 3.15 4.20
CA VAL A 54 8.31 2.59 4.57
C VAL A 54 7.76 3.27 5.83
N GLU A 55 8.61 3.50 6.84
CA GLU A 55 8.26 4.21 8.07
C GLU A 55 7.71 5.62 7.78
N THR A 56 8.40 6.34 6.88
CA THR A 56 8.03 7.70 6.49
C THR A 56 6.69 7.71 5.76
N ILE A 57 6.49 6.80 4.80
CA ILE A 57 5.23 6.70 4.05
C ILE A 57 4.08 6.31 4.99
N LEU A 58 4.28 5.34 5.88
CA LEU A 58 3.29 4.95 6.87
C LEU A 58 2.92 6.14 7.75
N SER A 59 3.89 6.88 8.30
CA SER A 59 3.63 8.05 9.13
C SER A 59 2.90 9.18 8.39
N LEU A 60 3.04 9.28 7.07
CA LEU A 60 2.34 10.28 6.26
C LEU A 60 0.88 9.88 5.98
N LEU A 61 0.62 8.59 5.84
CA LEU A 61 -0.70 8.02 5.52
C LEU A 61 -1.54 7.75 6.78
N ASP A 62 -0.94 7.18 7.83
CA ASP A 62 -1.58 6.82 9.11
C ASP A 62 -1.56 8.01 10.09
N LYS A 63 -2.41 9.01 9.81
CA LYS A 63 -2.51 10.23 10.62
C LYS A 63 -3.20 10.01 11.96
N ASP A 64 -4.14 9.06 12.03
CA ASP A 64 -4.87 8.69 13.23
C ASP A 64 -4.14 7.62 14.07
N ARG A 65 -3.02 7.10 13.56
CA ARG A 65 -2.11 6.17 14.27
C ARG A 65 -2.79 4.86 14.60
N ASN A 66 -3.62 4.36 13.68
CA ASN A 66 -4.40 3.16 13.87
C ASN A 66 -3.74 1.88 13.32
N GLY A 67 -2.58 1.99 12.65
CA GLY A 67 -1.72 0.82 12.34
C GLY A 67 -1.09 0.81 10.96
#